data_AF-A0A0A7GDP9-F1
#
_entry.id   AF-A0A0A7GDP9-F1
#
_cell.length_a   1.000
_cell.length_b   1.000
_cell.length_c   1.000
_cell.angle_alpha   90.00
_cell.angle_beta   90.00
_cell.angle_gamma   90.00
#
_symmetry.space_group_name_H-M   'P 1'
#
loop_
_entity.id
_entity.type
_entity.pdbx_description
1 polymer ?
#
loop_
_entity_poly.entity_id
_entity_poly.type
_entity_poly.pdbx_seq_one_letter_code
_entity_poly.pdbx_strand_id
1 'polypeptide(L)' 'MKNLEEEAKLLVAIELYREGVVSLGKAAEIAGLSIREFLYELRKRDVSFNYDLDELKKM' A
#
# COMPACT_ATOMS: atom_id res chain seq x y z
N MET A 1 -10.70 12.02 -12.38
CA MET A 1 -11.55 11.46 -11.30
C MET A 1 -11.33 9.96 -11.34
N LYS A 2 -10.83 9.32 -10.27
CA LYS A 2 -10.67 7.86 -10.27
C LYS A 2 -12.05 7.23 -10.42
N ASN A 3 -12.18 6.22 -11.28
CA ASN A 3 -13.42 5.45 -11.35
C ASN A 3 -13.46 4.44 -10.19
N LEU A 4 -14.64 3.88 -9.90
CA LEU A 4 -14.85 2.97 -8.76
C LEU A 4 -13.92 1.75 -8.79
N GLU A 5 -13.60 1.25 -9.98
CA GLU A 5 -12.74 0.08 -10.16
C GLU A 5 -11.28 0.38 -9.78
N GLU A 6 -10.75 1.53 -10.22
CA GLU A 6 -9.40 1.99 -9.86
C GLU A 6 -9.26 2.19 -8.35
N GLU A 7 -10.28 2.76 -7.71
CA GLU A 7 -10.29 2.98 -6.26
C GLU A 7 -10.36 1.65 -5.50
N ALA A 8 -11.18 0.70 -5.97
CA ALA A 8 -11.26 -0.64 -5.38
C ALA A 8 -9.92 -1.40 -5.50
N LYS A 9 -9.28 -1.36 -6.67
CA LYS A 9 -7.95 -1.97 -6.88
C LYS A 9 -6.90 -1.38 -5.95
N LEU A 10 -6.91 -0.06 -5.78
CA LEU A 10 -5.98 0.63 -4.89
C LEU A 10 -6.20 0.23 -3.43
N LEU A 11 -7.45 0.18 -2.96
CA LEU A 11 -7.76 -0.22 -1.57
C LEU A 11 -7.33 -1.66 -1.29
N VAL A 12 -7.62 -2.59 -2.22
CA VAL A 12 -7.19 -3.99 -2.09
C VAL A 12 -5.66 -4.10 -2.10
N ALA A 13 -4.98 -3.39 -3.00
CA ALA A 13 -3.52 -3.38 -3.06
C ALA A 13 -2.88 -2.84 -1.77
N ILE A 14 -3.47 -1.81 -1.17
CA ILE A 14 -3.03 -1.26 0.12
C ILE A 14 -3.15 -2.31 1.22
N GLU A 15 -4.30 -2.96 1.37
CA GLU A 15 -4.49 -3.96 2.42
C GLU A 15 -3.58 -5.19 2.24
N LEU A 16 -3.42 -5.67 1.00
CA LEU A 16 -2.48 -6.77 0.72
C LEU A 16 -1.03 -6.40 1.06
N TYR A 17 -0.63 -5.14 0.85
CA TYR A 17 0.68 -4.66 1.25
C TYR A 17 0.81 -4.53 2.77
N ARG A 18 -0.20 -3.98 3.45
CA ARG A 18 -0.23 -3.81 4.92
C ARG A 18 -0.12 -5.13 5.66
N GLU A 19 -0.79 -6.17 5.17
CA GLU A 19 -0.76 -7.52 5.73
C GLU A 19 0.49 -8.32 5.31
N GLY A 20 1.41 -7.72 4.54
CA GLY A 20 2.63 -8.38 4.07
C GLY A 20 2.39 -9.49 3.04
N VAL A 21 1.18 -9.62 2.50
CA VAL A 21 0.81 -10.64 1.50
C VAL A 21 1.52 -10.41 0.17
N VAL A 22 1.77 -9.14 -0.18
CA VAL A 22 2.48 -8.75 -1.40
C VAL A 22 3.57 -7.73 -1.10
N SER A 23 4.61 -7.71 -1.95
CA SER A 23 5.64 -6.67 -1.90
C SER A 23 5.10 -5.31 -2.38
N LEU A 24 5.82 -4.23 -2.04
CA LEU A 24 5.49 -2.87 -2.50
C LEU A 24 5.34 -2.77 -4.03
N GLY A 25 6.24 -3.43 -4.77
CA GLY A 25 6.20 -3.44 -6.24
C GLY A 25 4.98 -4.19 -6.77
N LYS A 26 4.62 -5.32 -6.15
CA LYS A 26 3.44 -6.09 -6.56
C LYS A 26 2.14 -5.38 -6.21
N ALA A 27 2.08 -4.68 -5.08
CA ALA A 27 0.94 -3.83 -4.72
C ALA A 27 0.75 -2.68 -5.72
N ALA A 28 1.84 -2.02 -6.11
CA ALA A 28 1.80 -0.97 -7.13
C ALA A 28 1.28 -1.51 -8.49
N GLU A 29 1.74 -2.69 -8.90
CA GLU A 29 1.26 -3.39 -10.10
C GLU A 29 -0.25 -3.68 -10.03
N ILE A 30 -0.76 -4.21 -8.91
CA ILE A 30 -2.19 -4.50 -8.70
C ILE A 30 -3.02 -3.21 -8.77
N ALA A 31 -2.51 -2.11 -8.23
CA ALA A 31 -3.15 -0.81 -8.27
C ALA A 31 -3.07 -0.12 -9.65
N GLY A 32 -2.31 -0.66 -10.60
CA GLY A 32 -2.06 -0.02 -11.90
C GLY A 32 -1.22 1.26 -11.78
N LEU A 33 -0.37 1.34 -10.76
CA LEU A 33 0.45 2.51 -10.43
C LEU A 33 1.94 2.19 -10.55
N SER A 34 2.75 3.22 -10.76
CA SER A 34 4.17 3.11 -10.45
C SER A 34 4.40 2.98 -8.94
N ILE A 35 5.56 2.45 -8.54
CA ILE A 35 5.94 2.34 -7.13
C ILE A 35 5.88 3.71 -6.43
N ARG A 36 6.30 4.78 -7.12
CA ARG A 36 6.29 6.14 -6.59
C ARG A 36 4.88 6.68 -6.36
N GLU A 37 3.95 6.42 -7.27
CA GLU A 37 2.54 6.80 -7.12
C GLU A 37 1.85 6.00 -6.00
N PHE A 38 2.16 4.71 -5.89
CA PHE A 38 1.64 3.88 -4.82
C PHE A 38 2.13 4.35 -3.43
N LEU A 39 3.42 4.68 -3.29
CA LEU A 39 3.96 5.30 -2.06
C LEU A 39 3.29 6.63 -1.73
N TYR A 40 2.96 7.43 -2.74
CA TYR A 40 2.22 8.68 -2.54
C TYR A 40 0.80 8.43 -2.03
N GLU A 41 0.09 7.43 -2.56
CA GLU A 41 -1.25 7.05 -2.09
C GLU A 41 -1.22 6.50 -0.66
N LEU A 42 -0.23 5.68 -0.31
CA LEU A 42 -0.03 5.20 1.08
C LEU A 42 0.12 6.37 2.05
N ARG A 43 1.01 7.34 1.72
CA ARG A 43 1.25 8.53 2.55
C ARG A 43 0.03 9.44 2.64
N LYS A 44 -0.70 9.64 1.55
CA LYS A 44 -1.88 10.50 1.48
C LYS A 44 -3.02 9.97 2.35
N ARG A 45 -3.15 8.66 2.48
CA ARG A 45 -4.25 7.99 3.17
C ARG A 45 -4.01 7.79 4.66
N ASP A 46 -2.89 8.31 5.18
CA ASP A 46 -2.44 8.08 6.56
C ASP A 46 -2.52 6.60 6.95
N VAL A 47 -2.19 5.73 5.98
CA VAL A 47 -1.92 4.34 6.29
C VAL A 47 -0.60 4.38 7.04
N SER A 48 -0.71 4.58 8.36
CA SER A 48 0.38 4.38 9.29
C SER A 48 1.00 3.05 8.88
N PHE A 49 2.28 3.08 8.49
CA PHE A 49 3.04 1.86 8.34
C PHE A 49 2.75 1.06 9.60
N ASN A 50 2.09 -0.10 9.48
CA ASN A 50 2.04 -1.08 10.55
C ASN A 50 3.46 -1.67 10.66
N TYR A 51 4.46 -0.82 10.91
CA TYR A 51 5.60 -1.23 11.69
C TYR A 51 4.99 -1.53 13.05
N ASP A 52 4.65 -2.79 13.25
CA ASP A 52 4.43 -3.32 14.58
C ASP A 52 5.64 -2.84 15.40
N LEU A 53 5.40 -2.05 16.44
CA LEU A 53 6.47 -1.44 17.24
C LEU A 53 7.42 -2.50 17.82
N ASP A 54 7.01 -3.76 17.77
CA ASP A 54 7.79 -4.95 18.09
C ASP A 54 8.91 -5.28 17.07
N GLU A 55 8.82 -4.86 15.80
CA GLU A 55 9.95 -4.99 14.86
C GLU A 55 11.07 -3.97 15.14
N LEU A 56 10.74 -2.78 15.66
CA LEU A 56 11.72 -1.74 15.98
C LEU A 56 12.61 -2.11 17.18
N LYS A 57 12.16 -3.04 18.04
CA LYS A 57 12.94 -3.53 19.19
C LYS A 57 14.00 -4.57 18.84
N LYS A 58 14.07 -5.00 17.56
CA LYS A 58 15.04 -5.98 17.08
C LYS A 58 16.22 -5.36 16.32
N MET A 59 16.31 -4.03 16.26
CA MET A 59 17.48 -3.30 15.74
C MET A 59 18.43 -2.90 16.86
#